data_AF-A0AAW2HCW4-F1
#
_entry.id   AF-A0AAW2HCW4-F1
#
_cell.length_a   1.000
_cell.length_b   1.000
_cell.length_c   1.000
_cell.angle_alpha   90.00
_cell.angle_beta   90.00
_cell.angle_gamma   90.00
#
_symmetry.space_group_name_H-M   'P 1'
#
loop_
_entity.id
_entity.type
_entity.pdbx_description
1 polymer ?
#
loop_
_entity_poly.entity_id
_entity_poly.type
_entity_poly.pdbx_seq_one_letter_code
_entity_poly.pdbx_strand_id
1 'polypeptide(L)'
;MSETAFQSQDNVSNEAEIGGPGRAFAHFTAMEDLLDKLKVLNYDTEFVKNMKMKPLNRYYFAIQTNPGEQFYLFTSLAVWLINKCGKALEQPQEYDDPNSTISSILDCVRAFNIEVDFSPNKLKQGFGENVVYVLSRLVDRAMDHNNVKWLRPERIQEAEVEETEVEDEGELLLEKVEEEMAAVYSDDEEDDENILNIDNLKNSYNQRTFKEIQKPEEVLESKISNEVWQVELERVLPQLKVTIKTDTRDWRNHLEQLSKHKSEIEENLPTTKSQLDRLYDEISNTVEKISTREKHLNANLEPYLKQYRAKQEEMSGILEHHKSFNTKIAEKSKKLLEITEKLENVKKEIEERGSSMTDGTPLINIKKAITRIRNENKELDVRIGVLENEILQRKFHDKTRLHSDIAASV
;
A
#
# COMPACT_ATOMS: atom_id res chain seq x y z
N MET A 1 17.05 12.83 -61.75
CA MET A 1 17.66 11.58 -61.24
C MET A 1 18.28 11.89 -59.90
N SER A 2 18.04 11.00 -58.95
CA SER A 2 18.64 10.89 -57.60
C SER A 2 18.01 11.69 -56.45
N GLU A 3 17.22 10.93 -55.67
CA GLU A 3 17.16 10.82 -54.21
C GLU A 3 16.99 12.09 -53.34
N THR A 4 15.83 12.21 -52.69
CA THR A 4 15.65 11.88 -51.26
C THR A 4 14.20 12.21 -50.84
N ALA A 5 13.42 11.16 -50.56
CA ALA A 5 12.11 11.27 -49.96
C ALA A 5 12.27 11.43 -48.44
N PHE A 6 12.16 12.66 -47.95
CA PHE A 6 12.10 12.97 -46.53
C PHE A 6 10.66 12.71 -46.06
N GLN A 7 10.42 11.50 -45.55
CA GLN A 7 9.16 11.15 -44.89
C GLN A 7 9.09 11.86 -43.54
N SER A 8 8.19 12.82 -43.46
CA SER A 8 7.71 13.42 -42.22
C SER A 8 7.02 12.35 -41.37
N GLN A 9 7.76 11.76 -40.43
CA GLN A 9 7.19 11.10 -39.26
C GLN A 9 7.05 12.16 -38.17
N ASP A 10 5.83 12.68 -38.02
CA ASP A 10 5.39 13.32 -36.79
C ASP A 10 3.87 13.17 -36.67
N ASN A 11 3.41 12.96 -35.44
CA ASN A 11 2.04 12.82 -34.96
C ASN A 11 1.31 11.49 -35.21
N VAL A 12 1.57 10.50 -34.34
CA VAL A 12 0.55 9.94 -33.40
C VAL A 12 1.26 9.47 -32.12
N SER A 13 1.93 10.40 -31.44
CA SER A 13 2.36 10.23 -30.05
C SER A 13 1.49 11.16 -29.23
N ASN A 14 0.36 10.68 -28.70
CA ASN A 14 -0.35 11.27 -27.56
C ASN A 14 -1.66 10.53 -27.31
N GLU A 15 -1.65 9.58 -26.37
CA GLU A 15 -2.77 9.33 -25.46
C GLU A 15 -2.39 8.42 -24.26
N ALA A 16 -1.09 8.23 -23.99
CA ALA A 16 -0.61 7.37 -22.89
C ALA A 16 -0.04 8.13 -21.68
N GLU A 17 -0.13 9.46 -21.62
CA GLU A 17 0.45 10.28 -20.54
C GLU A 17 -0.58 11.13 -19.79
N ILE A 18 -1.68 10.54 -19.31
CA ILE A 18 -2.59 11.21 -18.35
C ILE A 18 -2.80 10.39 -17.06
N GLY A 19 -2.10 9.26 -16.89
CA GLY A 19 -2.07 8.54 -15.63
C GLY A 19 -0.72 8.72 -14.96
N GLY A 20 -0.68 9.26 -13.73
CA GLY A 20 0.56 9.30 -12.95
C GLY A 20 1.24 7.92 -12.87
N PRO A 21 2.54 7.85 -12.51
CA PRO A 21 3.35 6.64 -12.60
C PRO A 21 2.74 5.41 -11.91
N GLY A 22 1.86 5.60 -10.93
CA GLY A 22 1.09 4.53 -10.29
C GLY A 22 0.13 3.77 -11.22
N ARG A 23 -0.34 4.34 -12.34
CA ARG A 23 -1.25 3.66 -13.28
C ARG A 23 -0.53 2.59 -14.10
N ALA A 24 0.75 2.80 -14.41
CA ALA A 24 1.61 1.78 -15.01
C ALA A 24 1.90 0.62 -14.04
N PHE A 25 1.91 0.89 -12.73
CA PHE A 25 2.06 -0.14 -11.70
C PHE A 25 0.75 -0.84 -11.32
N ALA A 26 -0.41 -0.27 -11.67
CA ALA A 26 -1.72 -0.82 -11.30
C ALA A 26 -1.94 -2.25 -11.82
N HIS A 27 -1.29 -2.63 -12.92
CA HIS A 27 -1.43 -3.96 -13.50
C HIS A 27 -0.68 -5.02 -12.70
N PHE A 28 0.39 -4.63 -11.98
CA PHE A 28 1.12 -5.51 -11.08
C PHE A 28 0.32 -5.75 -9.80
N THR A 29 -0.31 -4.71 -9.25
CA THR A 29 -1.24 -4.85 -8.11
C THR A 29 -2.46 -5.69 -8.48
N ALA A 30 -3.05 -5.45 -9.66
CA ALA A 30 -4.17 -6.26 -10.14
C ALA A 30 -3.80 -7.73 -10.37
N MET A 31 -2.54 -8.02 -10.72
CA MET A 31 -2.02 -9.39 -10.85
C MET A 31 -1.83 -10.06 -9.48
N GLU A 32 -1.39 -9.31 -8.46
CA GLU A 32 -1.32 -9.78 -7.07
C GLU A 32 -2.71 -10.14 -6.55
N ASP A 33 -3.67 -9.23 -6.70
CA ASP A 33 -5.07 -9.46 -6.33
C ASP A 33 -5.66 -10.67 -7.07
N LEU A 34 -5.35 -10.82 -8.35
CA LEU A 34 -5.79 -11.96 -9.16
C LEU A 34 -5.20 -13.28 -8.61
N LEU A 35 -3.91 -13.31 -8.28
CA LEU A 35 -3.25 -14.52 -7.77
C LEU A 35 -3.84 -14.92 -6.42
N ASP A 36 -4.08 -13.95 -5.54
CA ASP A 36 -4.69 -14.21 -4.23
C ASP A 36 -6.14 -14.69 -4.37
N LYS A 37 -6.92 -14.09 -5.29
CA LYS A 37 -8.26 -14.58 -5.61
C LYS A 37 -8.24 -15.99 -6.24
N LEU A 38 -7.25 -16.32 -7.06
CA LEU A 38 -7.09 -17.67 -7.61
C LEU A 38 -6.74 -18.69 -6.52
N LYS A 39 -5.88 -18.34 -5.56
CA LYS A 39 -5.60 -19.21 -4.41
C LYS A 39 -6.84 -19.50 -3.58
N VAL A 40 -7.68 -18.48 -3.36
CA VAL A 40 -8.96 -18.64 -2.65
C VAL A 40 -9.92 -19.55 -3.42
N LEU A 41 -9.84 -19.60 -4.76
CA LEU A 41 -10.56 -20.57 -5.61
C LEU A 41 -9.87 -21.95 -5.70
N ASN A 42 -8.90 -22.26 -4.83
CA ASN A 42 -8.18 -23.55 -4.79
C ASN A 42 -7.41 -23.88 -6.09
N TYR A 43 -6.81 -22.86 -6.70
CA TYR A 43 -5.94 -23.02 -7.89
C TYR A 43 -4.80 -24.04 -7.69
N ASP A 44 -4.20 -24.11 -6.51
CA ASP A 44 -3.05 -24.98 -6.21
C ASP A 44 -3.41 -26.47 -6.14
N THR A 45 -4.66 -26.81 -5.82
CA THR A 45 -5.10 -28.21 -5.68
C THR A 45 -5.77 -28.75 -6.94
N GLU A 46 -6.49 -27.91 -7.69
CA GLU A 46 -7.23 -28.36 -8.87
C GLU A 46 -6.53 -28.03 -10.20
N PHE A 47 -5.95 -26.84 -10.35
CA PHE A 47 -5.35 -26.43 -11.63
C PHE A 47 -3.89 -26.87 -11.74
N VAL A 48 -3.09 -26.65 -10.69
CA VAL A 48 -1.66 -27.03 -10.65
C VAL A 48 -1.47 -28.54 -10.69
N LYS A 49 -2.35 -29.32 -10.03
CA LYS A 49 -2.30 -30.80 -10.07
C LYS A 49 -2.83 -31.39 -11.38
N ASN A 50 -3.91 -30.84 -11.95
CA ASN A 50 -4.49 -31.40 -13.18
C ASN A 50 -3.65 -31.05 -14.43
N MET A 51 -3.02 -29.86 -14.45
CA MET A 51 -2.25 -29.40 -15.62
C MET A 51 -0.72 -29.62 -15.49
N LYS A 52 -0.22 -30.10 -14.33
CA LYS A 52 1.23 -30.30 -14.05
C LYS A 52 2.10 -29.08 -14.38
N MET A 53 1.61 -27.87 -14.14
CA MET A 53 2.34 -26.64 -14.46
C MET A 53 3.00 -26.02 -13.23
N LYS A 54 4.05 -25.20 -13.44
CA LYS A 54 4.75 -24.51 -12.36
C LYS A 54 3.82 -23.49 -11.68
N PRO A 55 3.93 -23.28 -10.36
CA PRO A 55 3.16 -22.24 -9.66
C PRO A 55 3.35 -20.88 -10.33
N LEU A 56 2.26 -20.13 -10.51
CA LEU A 56 2.31 -18.81 -11.12
C LEU A 56 3.14 -17.86 -10.24
N ASN A 57 4.10 -17.17 -10.86
CA ASN A 57 4.87 -16.13 -10.18
C ASN A 57 4.04 -14.84 -10.10
N ARG A 58 4.27 -14.03 -9.05
CA ARG A 58 3.61 -12.76 -8.73
C ARG A 58 3.57 -11.75 -9.89
N TYR A 59 4.50 -11.87 -10.85
CA TYR A 59 4.62 -10.98 -12.01
C TYR A 59 4.42 -11.68 -13.36
N TYR A 60 3.92 -12.93 -13.37
CA TYR A 60 4.01 -13.81 -14.54
C TYR A 60 3.22 -13.32 -15.77
N PHE A 61 2.06 -12.67 -15.58
CA PHE A 61 1.29 -12.07 -16.69
C PHE A 61 1.56 -10.57 -16.89
N ALA A 62 2.30 -9.94 -15.97
CA ALA A 62 2.64 -8.52 -16.03
C ALA A 62 3.96 -8.25 -16.76
N ILE A 63 4.88 -9.23 -16.79
CA ILE A 63 6.16 -9.15 -17.49
C ILE A 63 6.15 -10.12 -18.68
N GLN A 64 6.58 -9.64 -19.84
CA GLN A 64 6.80 -10.49 -21.01
C GLN A 64 7.95 -11.46 -20.74
N THR A 65 7.64 -12.74 -20.52
CA THR A 65 8.64 -13.79 -20.33
C THR A 65 8.68 -14.67 -21.57
N ASN A 66 7.54 -15.28 -21.91
CA ASN A 66 7.38 -16.09 -23.12
C ASN A 66 5.94 -15.94 -23.65
N PRO A 67 5.73 -15.15 -24.71
CA PRO A 67 4.39 -14.84 -25.22
C PRO A 67 3.55 -16.07 -25.61
N GLY A 68 4.18 -17.14 -26.12
CA GLY A 68 3.46 -18.35 -26.55
C GLY A 68 2.97 -19.18 -25.37
N GLU A 69 3.83 -19.42 -24.39
CA GLU A 69 3.48 -20.14 -23.16
C GLU A 69 2.51 -19.33 -22.29
N GLN A 70 2.71 -18.02 -22.20
CA GLN A 70 1.81 -17.09 -21.50
C GLN A 70 0.43 -17.04 -22.14
N PHE A 71 0.35 -17.09 -23.48
CA PHE A 71 -0.92 -17.17 -24.20
C PHE A 71 -1.65 -18.49 -23.93
N TYR A 72 -0.94 -19.62 -23.97
CA TYR A 72 -1.52 -20.93 -23.65
C TYR A 72 -1.99 -21.01 -22.18
N LEU A 73 -1.21 -20.46 -21.25
CA LEU A 73 -1.57 -20.36 -19.84
C LEU A 73 -2.78 -19.45 -19.61
N PHE A 74 -2.82 -18.28 -20.25
CA PHE A 74 -3.98 -17.39 -20.20
C PHE A 74 -5.24 -18.11 -20.70
N THR A 75 -5.13 -18.79 -21.83
CA THR A 75 -6.26 -19.45 -22.48
C THR A 75 -6.78 -20.62 -21.65
N SER A 76 -5.88 -21.48 -21.15
CA SER A 76 -6.25 -22.61 -20.28
C SER A 76 -6.84 -22.14 -18.94
N LEU A 77 -6.29 -21.07 -18.35
CA LEU A 77 -6.81 -20.50 -17.11
C LEU A 77 -8.18 -19.84 -17.32
N ALA A 78 -8.37 -19.10 -18.41
CA ALA A 78 -9.66 -18.52 -18.76
C ALA A 78 -10.74 -19.60 -18.96
N VAL A 79 -10.41 -20.71 -19.64
CA VAL A 79 -11.34 -21.82 -19.86
C VAL A 79 -11.64 -22.56 -18.55
N TRP A 80 -10.65 -22.74 -17.67
CA TRP A 80 -10.88 -23.30 -16.34
C TRP A 80 -11.84 -22.43 -15.51
N LEU A 81 -11.68 -21.11 -15.53
CA LEU A 81 -12.58 -20.17 -14.86
C LEU A 81 -14.00 -20.21 -15.46
N ILE A 82 -14.12 -20.30 -16.78
CA ILE A 82 -15.43 -20.39 -17.45
C ILE A 82 -16.13 -21.71 -17.12
N ASN A 83 -15.39 -22.82 -17.05
CA ASN A 83 -15.92 -24.11 -16.59
C ASN A 83 -16.42 -24.04 -15.15
N LYS A 84 -15.70 -23.33 -14.27
CA LYS A 84 -16.15 -23.08 -12.89
C LYS A 84 -17.37 -22.16 -12.80
N CYS A 85 -17.59 -21.31 -13.81
CA CYS A 85 -18.80 -20.47 -13.93
C CYS A 85 -20.00 -21.19 -14.60
N GLY A 86 -19.91 -22.51 -14.85
CA GLY A 86 -21.04 -23.32 -15.31
C GLY A 86 -21.27 -23.36 -16.83
N LYS A 87 -20.30 -22.91 -17.65
CA LYS A 87 -20.31 -23.16 -19.11
C LYS A 87 -19.17 -24.11 -19.47
N ALA A 88 -19.50 -25.27 -20.00
CA ALA A 88 -18.52 -26.25 -20.45
C ALA A 88 -17.88 -25.79 -21.77
N LEU A 89 -16.65 -25.28 -21.69
CA LEU A 89 -15.78 -25.10 -22.84
C LEU A 89 -14.66 -26.15 -22.77
N GLU A 90 -14.41 -26.81 -23.90
CA GLU A 90 -13.32 -27.77 -24.03
C GLU A 90 -11.97 -27.07 -23.88
N GLN A 91 -11.02 -27.75 -23.24
CA GLN A 91 -9.66 -27.25 -23.05
C GLN A 91 -9.02 -27.03 -24.42
N PRO A 92 -8.61 -25.80 -24.77
CA PRO A 92 -8.02 -25.52 -26.06
C PRO A 92 -6.66 -26.19 -26.15
N GLN A 93 -6.44 -26.91 -27.25
CA GLN A 93 -5.17 -27.58 -27.51
C GLN A 93 -4.14 -26.57 -28.03
N GLU A 94 -2.84 -26.87 -27.89
CA GLU A 94 -1.72 -26.02 -28.36
C GLU A 94 -1.75 -25.68 -29.87
N TYR A 95 -2.65 -26.31 -30.64
CA TYR A 95 -2.85 -26.13 -32.07
C TYR A 95 -4.13 -25.37 -32.45
N ASP A 96 -4.94 -24.93 -31.49
CA ASP A 96 -6.14 -24.14 -31.79
C ASP A 96 -5.80 -22.72 -32.25
N ASP A 97 -6.52 -22.22 -33.25
CA ASP A 97 -6.33 -20.87 -33.80
C ASP A 97 -6.49 -19.80 -32.69
N PRO A 98 -5.43 -19.06 -32.32
CA PRO A 98 -5.44 -18.12 -31.20
C PRO A 98 -6.59 -17.11 -31.26
N ASN A 99 -6.93 -16.65 -32.46
CA ASN A 99 -8.01 -15.68 -32.66
C ASN A 99 -9.41 -16.28 -32.46
N SER A 100 -9.59 -17.57 -32.78
CA SER A 100 -10.86 -18.28 -32.60
C SER A 100 -11.14 -18.52 -31.13
N THR A 101 -10.12 -18.98 -30.38
CA THR A 101 -10.24 -19.22 -28.93
C THR A 101 -10.42 -17.92 -28.15
N ILE A 102 -9.70 -16.85 -28.51
CA ILE A 102 -9.93 -15.51 -27.94
C ILE A 102 -11.36 -15.05 -28.20
N SER A 103 -11.88 -15.24 -29.42
CA SER A 103 -13.25 -14.84 -29.75
C SER A 103 -14.27 -15.62 -28.94
N SER A 104 -14.09 -16.94 -28.78
CA SER A 104 -14.94 -17.78 -27.93
C SER A 104 -14.91 -17.36 -26.44
N ILE A 105 -13.72 -17.06 -25.91
CA ILE A 105 -13.55 -16.53 -24.54
C ILE A 105 -14.25 -15.18 -24.41
N LEU A 106 -14.08 -14.26 -25.38
CA LEU A 106 -14.73 -12.94 -25.38
C LEU A 106 -16.25 -13.02 -25.48
N ASP A 107 -16.79 -13.93 -26.28
CA ASP A 107 -18.23 -14.15 -26.38
C ASP A 107 -18.80 -14.73 -25.08
N CYS A 108 -18.03 -15.58 -24.40
CA CYS A 108 -18.38 -16.02 -23.05
C CYS A 108 -18.35 -14.88 -22.03
N VAL A 109 -17.32 -14.02 -22.06
CA VAL A 109 -17.21 -12.83 -21.20
C VAL A 109 -18.38 -11.85 -21.44
N ARG A 110 -18.78 -11.63 -22.69
CA ARG A 110 -19.97 -10.83 -23.04
C ARG A 110 -21.26 -11.46 -22.55
N ALA A 111 -21.40 -12.78 -22.66
CA ALA A 111 -22.55 -13.49 -22.11
C ALA A 111 -22.60 -13.46 -20.57
N PHE A 112 -21.47 -13.15 -19.94
CA PHE A 112 -21.35 -12.82 -18.53
C PHE A 112 -21.46 -11.29 -18.29
N ASN A 113 -22.06 -10.50 -19.17
CA ASN A 113 -22.39 -9.08 -18.91
C ASN A 113 -21.20 -8.18 -18.51
N ILE A 114 -19.98 -8.52 -18.95
CA ILE A 114 -18.78 -7.70 -18.74
C ILE A 114 -18.47 -6.99 -20.06
N GLU A 115 -18.48 -5.66 -20.05
CA GLU A 115 -18.13 -4.85 -21.21
C GLU A 115 -16.62 -4.92 -21.48
N VAL A 116 -16.29 -5.37 -22.68
CA VAL A 116 -14.93 -5.54 -23.17
C VAL A 116 -14.77 -4.73 -24.44
N ASP A 117 -14.23 -3.52 -24.31
CA ASP A 117 -13.91 -2.63 -25.45
C ASP A 117 -12.41 -2.64 -25.72
N PHE A 118 -11.89 -3.77 -26.21
CA PHE A 118 -10.53 -3.83 -26.72
C PHE A 118 -10.40 -4.79 -27.93
N SER A 119 -9.41 -4.49 -28.79
CA SER A 119 -9.11 -5.31 -29.97
C SER A 119 -8.55 -6.70 -29.57
N PRO A 120 -9.02 -7.82 -30.17
CA PRO A 120 -8.50 -9.17 -29.91
C PRO A 120 -6.97 -9.33 -30.07
N ASN A 121 -6.35 -8.45 -30.86
CA ASN A 121 -4.90 -8.40 -31.06
C ASN A 121 -4.12 -8.12 -29.76
N LYS A 122 -4.74 -7.41 -28.79
CA LYS A 122 -4.10 -7.11 -27.50
C LYS A 122 -4.09 -8.32 -26.56
N LEU A 123 -5.06 -9.25 -26.71
CA LEU A 123 -5.06 -10.50 -25.95
C LEU A 123 -4.11 -11.55 -26.54
N LYS A 124 -3.83 -11.47 -27.84
CA LYS A 124 -2.86 -12.35 -28.52
C LYS A 124 -1.43 -12.20 -27.96
N GLN A 125 -1.11 -11.06 -27.35
CA GLN A 125 0.21 -10.83 -26.77
C GLN A 125 0.47 -11.71 -25.53
N GLY A 126 -0.58 -12.22 -24.87
CA GLY A 126 -0.44 -13.14 -23.73
C GLY A 126 0.04 -12.49 -22.42
N PHE A 127 0.39 -11.20 -22.42
CA PHE A 127 0.80 -10.41 -21.26
C PHE A 127 0.24 -8.99 -21.35
N GLY A 128 -0.01 -8.34 -20.21
CA GLY A 128 -0.43 -6.94 -20.14
C GLY A 128 -1.77 -6.68 -19.44
N GLU A 129 -2.16 -5.39 -19.37
CA GLU A 129 -3.36 -4.90 -18.65
C GLU A 129 -4.62 -5.64 -19.03
N ASN A 130 -4.82 -5.80 -20.34
CA ASN A 130 -6.05 -6.32 -20.90
C ASN A 130 -6.25 -7.80 -20.55
N VAL A 131 -5.15 -8.56 -20.48
CA VAL A 131 -5.16 -9.98 -20.12
C VAL A 131 -5.51 -10.12 -18.64
N VAL A 132 -4.85 -9.35 -17.78
CA VAL A 132 -5.10 -9.34 -16.33
C VAL A 132 -6.54 -8.86 -16.03
N TYR A 133 -7.02 -7.83 -16.73
CA TYR A 133 -8.38 -7.32 -16.56
C TYR A 133 -9.46 -8.36 -16.87
N VAL A 134 -9.33 -9.08 -17.98
CA VAL A 134 -10.28 -10.15 -18.35
C VAL A 134 -10.27 -11.25 -17.31
N LEU A 135 -9.09 -11.70 -16.90
CA LEU A 135 -8.98 -12.74 -15.90
C LEU A 135 -9.54 -12.30 -14.55
N SER A 136 -9.24 -11.08 -14.07
CA SER A 136 -9.76 -10.57 -12.80
C SER A 136 -11.29 -10.52 -12.79
N ARG A 137 -11.92 -10.11 -13.90
CA ARG A 137 -13.38 -10.09 -14.01
C ARG A 137 -14.00 -11.48 -14.09
N LEU A 138 -13.33 -12.42 -14.77
CA LEU A 138 -13.75 -13.83 -14.79
C LEU A 138 -13.62 -14.47 -13.41
N VAL A 139 -12.56 -14.17 -12.67
CA VAL A 139 -12.35 -14.64 -11.30
C VAL A 139 -13.39 -14.06 -10.35
N ASP A 140 -13.67 -12.75 -10.42
CA ASP A 140 -14.71 -12.11 -9.58
C ASP A 140 -16.07 -12.79 -9.79
N ARG A 141 -16.41 -13.12 -11.04
CA ARG A 141 -17.66 -13.81 -11.33
C ARG A 141 -17.65 -15.29 -10.91
N ALA A 142 -16.50 -15.96 -11.02
CA ALA A 142 -16.32 -17.32 -10.52
C ALA A 142 -16.45 -17.35 -8.98
N MET A 143 -15.99 -16.31 -8.29
CA MET A 143 -16.17 -16.12 -6.84
C MET A 143 -17.63 -15.92 -6.47
N ASP A 144 -18.35 -15.06 -7.21
CA ASP A 144 -19.79 -14.82 -7.00
C ASP A 144 -20.59 -16.12 -7.16
N HIS A 145 -20.30 -16.92 -8.18
CA HIS A 145 -21.00 -18.18 -8.42
C HIS A 145 -20.64 -19.28 -7.41
N ASN A 146 -19.40 -19.31 -6.94
CA ASN A 146 -18.96 -20.24 -5.90
C ASN A 146 -19.31 -19.77 -4.48
N ASN A 147 -20.01 -18.63 -4.33
CA ASN A 147 -20.42 -18.05 -3.05
C ASN A 147 -19.27 -18.02 -2.03
N VAL A 148 -18.09 -17.59 -2.47
CA VAL A 148 -16.94 -17.44 -1.58
C VAL A 148 -17.23 -16.28 -0.63
N LYS A 149 -17.70 -16.63 0.57
CA LYS A 149 -17.80 -15.67 1.67
C LYS A 149 -16.38 -15.33 2.08
N TRP A 150 -15.97 -14.09 1.82
CA TRP A 150 -14.86 -13.48 2.54
C TRP A 150 -15.22 -13.58 4.02
N LEU A 151 -14.60 -14.52 4.73
CA LEU A 151 -14.63 -14.46 6.19
C LEU A 151 -14.01 -13.12 6.55
N ARG A 152 -14.75 -12.31 7.32
CA ARG A 152 -14.13 -11.15 7.96
C ARG A 152 -12.87 -11.65 8.64
N PRO A 153 -11.72 -10.96 8.49
CA PRO A 153 -10.56 -11.30 9.28
C PRO A 153 -11.00 -11.27 10.72
N GLU A 154 -11.11 -12.44 11.33
CA GLU A 154 -11.04 -12.54 12.76
C GLU A 154 -9.68 -11.94 13.06
N ARG A 155 -9.65 -10.76 13.71
CA ARG A 155 -8.41 -10.36 14.35
C ARG A 155 -8.07 -11.60 15.16
N ILE A 156 -6.93 -12.21 14.88
CA ILE A 156 -6.24 -12.93 15.93
C ILE A 156 -6.03 -11.82 16.96
N GLN A 157 -6.98 -11.69 17.89
CA GLN A 157 -6.67 -11.15 19.19
C GLN A 157 -5.42 -11.92 19.54
N GLU A 158 -4.31 -11.19 19.80
CA GLU A 158 -3.23 -11.78 20.58
C GLU A 158 -3.92 -12.64 21.63
N ALA A 159 -3.58 -13.92 21.66
CA ALA A 159 -4.11 -14.77 22.71
C ALA A 159 -3.71 -14.11 24.03
N GLU A 160 -4.61 -13.29 24.61
CA GLU A 160 -5.13 -13.63 25.92
C GLU A 160 -5.43 -15.10 25.78
N VAL A 161 -4.49 -15.87 26.31
CA VAL A 161 -4.63 -17.29 26.52
C VAL A 161 -5.97 -17.40 27.23
N GLU A 162 -7.03 -17.73 26.49
CA GLU A 162 -8.13 -18.48 27.06
C GLU A 162 -7.42 -19.72 27.59
N GLU A 163 -7.06 -19.63 28.88
CA GLU A 163 -6.92 -20.79 29.73
C GLU A 163 -8.22 -21.56 29.52
N THR A 164 -8.16 -22.52 28.60
CA THR A 164 -8.99 -23.71 28.72
C THR A 164 -8.88 -24.09 30.17
N GLU A 165 -10.00 -23.97 30.87
CA GLU A 165 -10.25 -24.51 32.20
C GLU A 165 -9.88 -26.00 32.17
N VAL A 166 -8.60 -26.28 32.32
CA VAL A 166 -8.15 -27.53 32.89
C VAL A 166 -8.29 -27.24 34.37
N GLU A 167 -9.28 -27.86 35.00
CA GLU A 167 -9.44 -27.88 36.45
C GLU A 167 -8.10 -28.26 37.09
N ASP A 168 -7.30 -27.26 37.45
CA ASP A 168 -6.19 -27.42 38.37
C ASP A 168 -6.80 -27.25 39.76
N GLU A 169 -7.07 -28.36 40.43
CA GLU A 169 -7.59 -28.47 41.80
C GLU A 169 -6.60 -27.92 42.86
N GLY A 170 -5.87 -26.85 42.57
CA GLY A 170 -4.80 -26.30 43.40
C GLY A 170 -4.82 -24.79 43.59
N GLU A 171 -5.55 -24.02 42.78
CA GLU A 171 -5.60 -22.56 42.93
C GLU A 171 -6.85 -22.10 43.67
N LEU A 172 -6.75 -22.07 45.01
CA LEU A 172 -7.71 -21.38 45.85
C LEU A 172 -7.61 -19.87 45.58
N LEU A 173 -8.63 -19.33 44.93
CA LEU A 173 -8.84 -17.88 44.78
C LEU A 173 -8.81 -17.21 46.16
N LEU A 174 -7.93 -16.23 46.34
CA LEU A 174 -7.73 -15.48 47.59
C LEU A 174 -9.03 -14.82 48.09
N GLU A 175 -9.93 -14.45 47.17
CA GLU A 175 -11.27 -13.94 47.45
C GLU A 175 -12.18 -14.99 48.11
N LYS A 176 -12.04 -16.26 47.72
CA LYS A 176 -12.80 -17.38 48.31
C LYS A 176 -12.27 -17.78 49.68
N VAL A 177 -10.95 -17.64 49.89
CA VAL A 177 -10.31 -17.80 51.21
C VAL A 177 -10.68 -16.65 52.14
N GLU A 178 -10.79 -15.42 51.62
CA GLU A 178 -11.23 -14.25 52.40
C GLU A 178 -12.73 -14.31 52.73
N GLU A 179 -13.56 -14.83 51.82
CA GLU A 179 -15.00 -15.09 52.06
C GLU A 179 -15.22 -16.25 53.05
N GLU A 180 -14.44 -17.34 52.97
CA GLU A 180 -14.50 -18.43 53.93
C GLU A 180 -13.98 -18.00 55.32
N MET A 181 -12.93 -17.17 55.36
CA MET A 181 -12.44 -16.57 56.60
C MET A 181 -13.45 -15.58 57.19
N ALA A 182 -14.11 -14.76 56.37
CA ALA A 182 -15.17 -13.85 56.82
C ALA A 182 -16.43 -14.59 57.31
N ALA A 183 -16.78 -15.73 56.70
CA ALA A 183 -17.88 -16.58 57.17
C ALA A 183 -17.58 -17.20 58.54
N VAL A 184 -16.33 -17.57 58.81
CA VAL A 184 -15.89 -18.09 60.13
C VAL A 184 -15.87 -16.99 61.21
N TYR A 185 -15.66 -15.72 60.86
CA TYR A 185 -15.69 -14.59 61.80
C TYR A 185 -17.06 -13.90 61.93
N SER A 186 -18.03 -14.22 61.07
CA SER A 186 -19.38 -13.62 61.05
C SER A 186 -20.43 -14.46 61.77
N ASP A 187 -20.10 -15.66 62.23
CA ASP A 187 -20.99 -16.57 62.96
C ASP A 187 -20.64 -16.62 64.45
N ASP A 188 -20.38 -15.46 65.03
CA ASP A 188 -20.34 -15.25 66.48
C ASP A 188 -21.77 -14.92 66.96
N GLU A 189 -22.60 -15.95 67.08
CA GLU A 189 -23.65 -16.04 68.11
C GLU A 189 -24.23 -17.48 68.13
N GLU A 190 -23.79 -18.26 69.14
CA GLU A 190 -24.40 -19.51 69.64
C GLU A 190 -24.03 -20.85 68.96
N ASP A 191 -22.78 -21.34 69.10
CA ASP A 191 -22.51 -22.77 69.44
C ASP A 191 -21.00 -23.12 69.65
N ASP A 192 -20.27 -22.29 70.38
CA ASP A 192 -18.82 -22.45 70.58
C ASP A 192 -18.46 -23.22 71.88
N GLU A 193 -19.08 -24.40 72.09
CA GLU A 193 -18.79 -25.26 73.27
C GLU A 193 -18.30 -26.69 72.95
N ASN A 194 -18.00 -27.05 71.70
CA ASN A 194 -17.55 -28.43 71.38
C ASN A 194 -16.38 -28.59 70.41
N ILE A 195 -15.54 -27.58 70.22
CA ILE A 195 -14.24 -27.74 69.56
C ILE A 195 -13.18 -28.11 70.60
N LEU A 196 -13.06 -29.42 70.82
CA LEU A 196 -11.84 -30.13 71.23
C LEU A 196 -10.98 -29.44 72.32
N ASN A 197 -11.41 -29.61 73.57
CA ASN A 197 -10.65 -29.24 74.76
C ASN A 197 -9.34 -30.08 74.88
N ILE A 198 -8.28 -29.67 74.20
CA ILE A 198 -6.93 -30.29 74.20
C ILE A 198 -6.34 -30.34 75.62
N ASP A 199 -6.75 -29.43 76.52
CA ASP A 199 -6.34 -29.45 77.92
C ASP A 199 -6.99 -30.59 78.73
N ASN A 200 -8.19 -31.05 78.37
CA ASN A 200 -8.80 -32.23 78.99
C ASN A 200 -8.10 -33.54 78.58
N LEU A 201 -7.56 -33.63 77.36
CA LEU A 201 -6.77 -34.79 76.91
C LEU A 201 -5.40 -34.83 77.61
N LYS A 202 -4.78 -33.66 77.83
CA LYS A 202 -3.51 -33.52 78.55
C LYS A 202 -3.68 -33.79 80.06
N ASN A 203 -4.80 -33.36 80.67
CA ASN A 203 -5.14 -33.73 82.04
C ASN A 203 -5.46 -35.22 82.20
N SER A 204 -6.11 -35.84 81.19
CA SER A 204 -6.36 -37.29 81.17
C SER A 204 -5.08 -38.11 81.04
N TYR A 205 -4.11 -37.63 80.27
CA TYR A 205 -2.78 -38.25 80.19
C TYR A 205 -2.03 -38.13 81.52
N ASN A 206 -2.03 -36.96 82.15
CA ASN A 206 -1.36 -36.73 83.44
C ASN A 206 -2.04 -37.41 84.64
N GLN A 207 -3.36 -37.63 84.61
CA GLN A 207 -4.06 -38.43 85.62
C GLN A 207 -3.84 -39.93 85.46
N ARG A 208 -3.62 -40.43 84.23
CA ARG A 208 -3.25 -41.83 83.99
C ARG A 208 -1.83 -42.13 84.45
N THR A 209 -0.86 -41.25 84.18
CA THR A 209 0.53 -41.44 84.65
C THR A 209 0.68 -41.40 86.17
N PHE A 210 -0.21 -40.72 86.92
CA PHE A 210 -0.12 -40.67 88.39
C PHE A 210 -0.85 -41.83 89.09
N LYS A 211 -1.77 -42.54 88.42
CA LYS A 211 -2.46 -43.72 88.98
C LYS A 211 -1.82 -45.07 88.60
N GLU A 212 -0.91 -45.12 87.63
CA GLU A 212 -0.21 -46.36 87.22
C GLU A 212 1.11 -46.63 87.95
N ILE A 213 1.53 -45.79 88.91
CA ILE A 213 2.73 -46.03 89.74
C ILE A 213 2.39 -46.80 91.04
N GLN A 214 1.12 -47.10 91.30
CA GLN A 214 0.76 -48.09 92.32
C GLN A 214 0.57 -49.44 91.66
N LYS A 215 1.67 -50.20 91.64
CA LYS A 215 1.75 -51.64 91.37
C LYS A 215 0.41 -52.38 91.59
N PRO A 216 -0.08 -53.09 90.57
CA PRO A 216 -0.53 -54.44 90.74
C PRO A 216 0.52 -55.35 90.10
N GLU A 217 1.65 -55.55 90.79
CA GLU A 217 2.36 -56.84 90.71
C GLU A 217 1.62 -57.81 91.63
N GLU A 218 0.32 -57.98 91.36
CA GLU A 218 -0.41 -59.16 91.76
C GLU A 218 -0.57 -59.90 90.44
N VAL A 219 0.11 -61.03 90.35
CA VAL A 219 0.09 -61.95 89.21
C VAL A 219 -1.35 -62.02 88.70
N LEU A 220 -1.59 -61.50 87.48
CA LEU A 220 -2.81 -61.78 86.74
C LEU A 220 -2.75 -63.28 86.40
N GLU A 221 -3.12 -64.12 87.36
CA GLU A 221 -3.37 -65.53 87.10
C GLU A 221 -4.56 -65.58 86.15
N SER A 222 -4.28 -65.88 84.89
CA SER A 222 -5.32 -66.16 83.92
C SER A 222 -6.12 -67.37 84.43
N LYS A 223 -7.32 -67.13 84.97
CA LYS A 223 -8.35 -68.16 85.21
C LYS A 223 -8.92 -68.74 83.91
N ILE A 224 -8.14 -68.69 82.84
CA ILE A 224 -8.53 -69.03 81.48
C ILE A 224 -7.66 -70.22 81.08
N SER A 225 -8.31 -71.38 80.97
CA SER A 225 -7.70 -72.63 80.51
C SER A 225 -7.00 -72.42 79.16
N ASN A 226 -5.88 -73.12 78.94
CA ASN A 226 -5.14 -73.15 77.67
C ASN A 226 -6.08 -73.41 76.47
N GLU A 227 -7.12 -74.23 76.68
CA GLU A 227 -8.13 -74.55 75.66
C GLU A 227 -8.98 -73.34 75.26
N VAL A 228 -9.39 -72.50 76.22
CA VAL A 228 -10.14 -71.27 75.92
C VAL A 228 -9.23 -70.28 75.20
N TRP A 229 -7.95 -70.23 75.57
CA TRP A 229 -6.97 -69.39 74.89
C TRP A 229 -6.70 -69.86 73.45
N GLN A 230 -6.67 -71.17 73.19
CA GLN A 230 -6.55 -71.71 71.84
C GLN A 230 -7.78 -71.43 70.98
N VAL A 231 -8.98 -71.54 71.53
CA VAL A 231 -10.22 -71.19 70.81
C VAL A 231 -10.26 -69.69 70.49
N GLU A 232 -9.81 -68.85 71.42
CA GLU A 232 -9.67 -67.40 71.20
C GLU A 232 -8.60 -67.09 70.15
N LEU A 233 -7.48 -67.81 70.18
CA LEU A 233 -6.45 -67.73 69.14
C LEU A 233 -7.00 -68.12 67.78
N GLU A 234 -7.69 -69.25 67.66
CA GLU A 234 -8.30 -69.73 66.42
C GLU A 234 -9.38 -68.78 65.89
N ARG A 235 -10.09 -68.09 66.79
CA ARG A 235 -11.06 -67.05 66.43
C ARG A 235 -10.39 -65.76 65.92
N VAL A 236 -9.25 -65.38 66.50
CA VAL A 236 -8.55 -64.12 66.20
C VAL A 236 -7.50 -64.28 65.09
N LEU A 237 -7.02 -65.50 64.82
CA LEU A 237 -6.06 -65.82 63.75
C LEU A 237 -6.53 -65.33 62.36
N PRO A 238 -7.80 -65.52 61.98
CA PRO A 238 -8.33 -64.98 60.71
C PRO A 238 -8.39 -63.46 60.68
N GLN A 239 -8.54 -62.79 61.83
CA GLN A 239 -8.60 -61.33 61.95
C GLN A 239 -7.20 -60.70 61.98
N LEU A 240 -6.20 -61.44 62.47
CA LEU A 240 -4.77 -61.05 62.46
C LEU A 240 -4.05 -61.42 61.16
N LYS A 241 -4.66 -62.27 60.33
CA LYS A 241 -4.20 -62.49 58.97
C LYS A 241 -4.52 -61.23 58.15
N VAL A 242 -3.67 -60.21 58.34
CA VAL A 242 -3.60 -59.02 57.48
C VAL A 242 -3.27 -59.54 56.10
N THR A 243 -4.31 -59.82 55.33
CA THR A 243 -4.19 -60.00 53.89
C THR A 243 -3.80 -58.63 53.38
N ILE A 244 -2.49 -58.43 53.18
CA ILE A 244 -1.96 -57.36 52.35
C ILE A 244 -2.51 -57.67 50.95
N LYS A 245 -3.77 -57.26 50.72
CA LYS A 245 -4.29 -57.09 49.39
C LYS A 245 -3.38 -56.01 48.82
N THR A 246 -2.61 -56.36 47.81
CA THR A 246 -1.84 -55.41 47.01
C THR A 246 -2.85 -54.44 46.41
N ASP A 247 -3.12 -53.37 47.14
CA ASP A 247 -4.05 -52.34 46.73
C ASP A 247 -3.27 -51.44 45.79
N THR A 248 -3.86 -51.06 44.67
CA THR A 248 -3.29 -50.05 43.77
C THR A 248 -3.12 -48.69 44.45
N ARG A 249 -3.69 -48.50 45.67
CA ARG A 249 -3.47 -47.37 46.58
C ARG A 249 -2.33 -47.59 47.58
N ASP A 250 -1.58 -48.68 47.45
CA ASP A 250 -0.35 -48.87 48.21
C ASP A 250 0.68 -47.85 47.74
N TRP A 251 0.97 -46.88 48.61
CA TRP A 251 2.05 -45.91 48.42
C TRP A 251 3.40 -46.56 48.10
N ARG A 252 3.58 -47.85 48.43
CA ARG A 252 4.75 -48.65 48.09
C ARG A 252 4.84 -48.92 46.58
N ASN A 253 3.72 -49.23 45.93
CA ASN A 253 3.66 -49.40 44.48
C ASN A 253 3.87 -48.06 43.77
N HIS A 254 3.32 -46.96 44.32
CA HIS A 254 3.61 -45.62 43.79
C HIS A 254 5.06 -45.20 43.99
N LEU A 255 5.68 -45.56 45.12
CA LEU A 255 7.10 -45.29 45.37
C LEU A 255 8.00 -46.10 44.42
N GLU A 256 7.63 -47.35 44.12
CA GLU A 256 8.31 -48.19 43.15
C GLU A 256 8.12 -47.68 41.71
N GLN A 257 6.93 -47.20 41.37
CA GLN A 257 6.67 -46.51 40.10
C GLN A 257 7.47 -45.20 39.99
N LEU A 258 7.55 -44.42 41.07
CA LEU A 258 8.28 -43.16 41.11
C LEU A 258 9.79 -43.38 41.02
N SER A 259 10.33 -44.43 41.66
CA SER A 259 11.75 -44.79 41.51
C SER A 259 12.06 -45.29 40.10
N LYS A 260 11.14 -46.04 39.48
CA LYS A 260 11.25 -46.47 38.09
C LYS A 260 11.24 -45.28 37.13
N HIS A 261 10.25 -44.38 37.24
CA HIS A 261 10.20 -43.17 36.40
C HIS A 261 11.38 -42.26 36.64
N LYS A 262 11.87 -42.13 37.88
CA LYS A 262 13.09 -41.38 38.18
C LYS A 262 14.29 -41.99 37.44
N SER A 263 14.44 -43.32 37.45
CA SER A 263 15.52 -43.99 36.72
C SER A 263 15.37 -43.81 35.20
N GLU A 264 14.16 -43.92 34.66
CA GLU A 264 13.87 -43.67 33.24
C GLU A 264 14.15 -42.22 32.85
N ILE A 265 13.86 -41.25 33.72
CA ILE A 265 14.18 -39.84 33.52
C ILE A 265 15.69 -39.62 33.59
N GLU A 266 16.39 -40.20 34.57
CA GLU A 266 17.86 -40.08 34.69
C GLU A 266 18.59 -40.70 33.50
N GLU A 267 18.03 -41.72 32.85
CA GLU A 267 18.58 -42.32 31.63
C GLU A 267 18.29 -41.47 30.37
N ASN A 268 17.08 -40.91 30.26
CA ASN A 268 16.67 -40.14 29.07
C ASN A 268 17.16 -38.69 29.08
N LEU A 269 17.25 -38.06 30.26
CA LEU A 269 17.71 -36.68 30.43
C LEU A 269 19.07 -36.38 29.79
N PRO A 270 20.15 -37.18 29.98
CA PRO A 270 21.43 -36.90 29.34
C PRO A 270 21.33 -37.01 27.81
N THR A 271 20.50 -37.91 27.30
CA THR A 271 20.27 -38.08 25.87
C THR A 271 19.59 -36.86 25.28
N THR A 272 18.46 -36.43 25.85
CA THR A 272 17.73 -35.22 25.42
C THR A 272 18.58 -33.97 25.59
N LYS A 273 19.34 -33.85 26.68
CA LYS A 273 20.27 -32.73 26.89
C LYS A 273 21.35 -32.68 25.80
N SER A 274 21.94 -33.83 25.44
CA SER A 274 22.95 -33.88 24.38
C SER A 274 22.37 -33.53 23.00
N GLN A 275 21.11 -33.91 22.74
CA GLN A 275 20.40 -33.53 21.51
C GLN A 275 20.11 -32.03 21.50
N LEU A 276 19.70 -31.45 22.62
CA LEU A 276 19.46 -30.01 22.75
C LEU A 276 20.75 -29.20 22.62
N ASP A 277 21.84 -29.63 23.27
CA ASP A 277 23.15 -28.99 23.16
C ASP A 277 23.66 -29.04 21.71
N ARG A 278 23.46 -30.17 21.03
CA ARG A 278 23.79 -30.28 19.60
C ARG A 278 22.95 -29.34 18.74
N LEU A 279 21.65 -29.24 18.98
CA LEU A 279 20.79 -28.29 18.26
C LEU A 279 21.21 -26.84 18.54
N TYR A 280 21.55 -26.53 19.78
CA TYR A 280 22.08 -25.22 20.16
C TYR A 280 23.37 -24.89 19.41
N ASP A 281 24.33 -25.82 19.35
CA ASP A 281 25.57 -25.64 18.61
C ASP A 281 25.33 -25.51 17.10
N GLU A 282 24.43 -26.33 16.53
CA GLU A 282 24.06 -26.25 15.12
C GLU A 282 23.41 -24.88 14.80
N ILE A 283 22.47 -24.42 15.64
CA ILE A 283 21.84 -23.11 15.49
C ILE A 283 22.87 -22.00 15.63
N SER A 284 23.71 -22.00 16.66
CA SER A 284 24.76 -21.00 16.86
C SER A 284 25.69 -20.91 15.65
N ASN A 285 26.13 -22.06 15.13
CA ASN A 285 26.93 -22.14 13.91
C ASN A 285 26.20 -21.57 12.68
N THR A 286 24.89 -21.80 12.55
CA THR A 286 24.11 -21.22 11.44
C THR A 286 23.97 -19.71 11.57
N VAL A 287 23.75 -19.19 12.78
CA VAL A 287 23.65 -17.75 13.04
C VAL A 287 24.97 -17.05 12.75
N GLU A 288 26.10 -17.64 13.15
CA GLU A 288 27.43 -17.11 12.81
C GLU A 288 27.69 -17.14 11.29
N LYS A 289 27.29 -18.21 10.61
CA LYS A 289 27.36 -18.30 9.13
C LYS A 289 26.48 -17.27 8.44
N ILE A 290 25.29 -17.00 8.98
CA ILE A 290 24.41 -15.95 8.47
C ILE A 290 25.06 -14.59 8.70
N SER A 291 25.53 -14.29 9.91
CA SER A 291 26.18 -13.01 10.24
C SER A 291 27.41 -12.74 9.38
N THR A 292 28.24 -13.76 9.12
CA THR A 292 29.41 -13.63 8.24
C THR A 292 29.01 -13.40 6.78
N ARG A 293 27.96 -14.09 6.30
CA ARG A 293 27.40 -13.84 4.96
C ARG A 293 26.78 -12.46 4.83
N GLU A 294 26.06 -11.99 5.84
CA GLU A 294 25.50 -10.62 5.88
C GLU A 294 26.61 -9.57 5.88
N LYS A 295 27.65 -9.75 6.69
CA LYS A 295 28.83 -8.87 6.68
C LYS A 295 29.50 -8.84 5.31
N HIS A 296 29.63 -10.01 4.66
CA HIS A 296 30.20 -10.09 3.32
C HIS A 296 29.31 -9.45 2.25
N LEU A 297 27.99 -9.69 2.31
CA LEU A 297 27.02 -9.07 1.42
C LEU A 297 27.03 -7.55 1.58
N ASN A 298 27.02 -7.06 2.82
CA ASN A 298 27.10 -5.63 3.11
C ASN A 298 28.41 -5.03 2.62
N ALA A 299 29.55 -5.70 2.84
CA ALA A 299 30.84 -5.25 2.32
C ALA A 299 30.86 -5.17 0.79
N ASN A 300 30.18 -6.10 0.10
CA ASN A 300 30.07 -6.10 -1.36
C ASN A 300 29.07 -5.05 -1.87
N LEU A 301 27.98 -4.78 -1.15
CA LEU A 301 26.93 -3.83 -1.54
C LEU A 301 27.29 -2.37 -1.23
N GLU A 302 28.04 -2.12 -0.16
CA GLU A 302 28.50 -0.78 0.24
C GLU A 302 29.18 0.02 -0.89
N PRO A 303 30.12 -0.54 -1.70
CA PRO A 303 30.70 0.21 -2.81
C PRO A 303 29.69 0.53 -3.92
N TYR A 304 28.73 -0.35 -4.21
CA TYR A 304 27.67 -0.07 -5.18
C TYR A 304 26.71 1.00 -4.67
N LEU A 305 26.37 0.99 -3.38
CA LEU A 305 25.56 2.05 -2.75
C LEU A 305 26.29 3.39 -2.77
N LYS A 306 27.61 3.41 -2.54
CA LYS A 306 28.43 4.63 -2.68
C LYS A 306 28.46 5.14 -4.12
N GLN A 307 28.62 4.26 -5.10
CA GLN A 307 28.55 4.63 -6.51
C GLN A 307 27.17 5.18 -6.90
N TYR A 308 26.10 4.55 -6.41
CA TYR A 308 24.73 5.02 -6.62
C TYR A 308 24.51 6.40 -6.01
N ARG A 309 24.96 6.63 -4.77
CA ARG A 309 24.90 7.95 -4.11
C ARG A 309 25.70 9.00 -4.88
N ALA A 310 26.91 8.66 -5.34
CA ALA A 310 27.72 9.58 -6.15
C ALA A 310 27.02 9.93 -7.48
N LYS A 311 26.38 8.96 -8.14
CA LYS A 311 25.59 9.19 -9.36
C LYS A 311 24.32 10.00 -9.10
N GLN A 312 23.68 9.79 -7.96
CA GLN A 312 22.52 10.58 -7.54
C GLN A 312 22.92 12.03 -7.26
N GLU A 313 24.05 12.26 -6.61
CA GLU A 313 24.62 13.59 -6.37
C GLU A 313 25.00 14.27 -7.70
N GLU A 314 25.67 13.56 -8.62
CA GLU A 314 25.98 14.04 -9.97
C GLU A 314 24.71 14.44 -10.74
N MET A 315 23.67 13.60 -10.70
CA MET A 315 22.37 13.91 -11.32
C MET A 315 21.72 15.15 -10.69
N SER A 316 21.74 15.25 -9.35
CA SER A 316 21.19 16.41 -8.65
C SER A 316 21.94 17.70 -8.99
N GLY A 317 23.26 17.63 -9.13
CA GLY A 317 24.10 18.75 -9.56
C GLY A 317 23.82 19.15 -11.02
N ILE A 318 23.66 18.19 -11.93
CA ILE A 318 23.29 18.48 -13.33
C ILE A 318 21.90 19.11 -13.41
N LEU A 319 20.91 18.62 -12.64
CA LEU A 319 19.57 19.20 -12.60
C LEU A 319 19.58 20.63 -12.06
N GLU A 320 20.37 20.90 -11.01
CA GLU A 320 20.55 22.25 -10.48
C GLU A 320 21.24 23.17 -11.49
N HIS A 321 22.29 22.69 -12.17
CA HIS A 321 22.95 23.40 -13.25
C HIS A 321 21.97 23.71 -14.39
N HIS A 322 21.18 22.74 -14.85
CA HIS A 322 20.19 22.92 -15.89
C HIS A 322 19.11 23.94 -15.47
N LYS A 323 18.63 23.86 -14.22
CA LYS A 323 17.70 24.86 -13.66
C LYS A 323 18.32 26.26 -13.66
N SER A 324 19.58 26.39 -13.25
CA SER A 324 20.32 27.66 -13.25
C SER A 324 20.59 28.20 -14.66
N PHE A 325 20.80 27.32 -15.65
CA PHE A 325 20.94 27.74 -17.05
C PHE A 325 19.60 28.17 -17.62
N ASN A 326 18.50 27.47 -17.29
CA ASN A 326 17.16 27.87 -17.70
C ASN A 326 16.74 29.22 -17.12
N THR A 327 17.06 29.51 -15.86
CA THR A 327 16.82 30.85 -15.29
C THR A 327 17.65 31.91 -16.01
N LYS A 328 18.92 31.66 -16.28
CA LYS A 328 19.78 32.56 -17.09
C LYS A 328 19.26 32.74 -18.52
N ILE A 329 18.73 31.70 -19.15
CA ILE A 329 18.13 31.76 -20.49
C ILE A 329 16.84 32.60 -20.44
N ALA A 330 15.99 32.41 -19.44
CA ALA A 330 14.79 33.22 -19.24
C ALA A 330 15.14 34.71 -19.01
N GLU A 331 16.17 35.00 -18.23
CA GLU A 331 16.68 36.37 -18.05
C GLU A 331 17.21 36.96 -19.37
N LYS A 332 17.98 36.20 -20.14
CA LYS A 332 18.46 36.64 -21.47
C LYS A 332 17.31 36.83 -22.46
N SER A 333 16.32 35.96 -22.45
CA SER A 333 15.11 36.08 -23.27
C SER A 333 14.33 37.34 -22.90
N LYS A 334 14.17 37.63 -21.60
CA LYS A 334 13.57 38.88 -21.12
C LYS A 334 14.37 40.11 -21.58
N LYS A 335 15.69 40.08 -21.46
CA LYS A 335 16.56 41.17 -21.94
C LYS A 335 16.47 41.35 -23.47
N LEU A 336 16.38 40.26 -24.22
CA LEU A 336 16.16 40.33 -25.67
C LEU A 336 14.82 40.96 -26.01
N LEU A 337 13.74 40.55 -25.35
CA LEU A 337 12.42 41.17 -25.53
C LEU A 337 12.44 42.67 -25.20
N GLU A 338 13.10 43.07 -24.10
CA GLU A 338 13.25 44.47 -23.74
C GLU A 338 14.05 45.26 -24.78
N ILE A 339 15.12 44.68 -25.34
CA ILE A 339 15.89 45.32 -26.42
C ILE A 339 15.07 45.39 -27.70
N THR A 340 14.32 44.35 -28.05
CA THR A 340 13.42 44.33 -29.21
C THR A 340 12.31 45.38 -29.08
N GLU A 341 11.73 45.54 -27.90
CA GLU A 341 10.74 46.58 -27.62
C GLU A 341 11.35 47.98 -27.76
N LYS A 342 12.55 48.20 -27.21
CA LYS A 342 13.29 49.45 -27.41
C LYS A 342 13.59 49.72 -28.89
N LEU A 343 13.93 48.69 -29.66
CA LEU A 343 14.20 48.80 -31.09
C LEU A 343 12.92 49.13 -31.86
N GLU A 344 11.79 48.50 -31.54
CA GLU A 344 10.50 48.80 -32.16
C GLU A 344 10.01 50.21 -31.79
N ASN A 345 10.26 50.69 -30.58
CA ASN A 345 9.97 52.07 -30.19
C ASN A 345 10.83 53.07 -30.96
N VAL A 346 12.14 52.82 -31.08
CA VAL A 346 13.02 53.67 -31.92
C VAL A 346 12.59 53.63 -33.38
N LYS A 347 12.17 52.46 -33.89
CA LYS A 347 11.65 52.33 -35.25
C LYS A 347 10.36 53.13 -35.43
N LYS A 348 9.42 53.09 -34.47
CA LYS A 348 8.22 53.93 -34.46
C LYS A 348 8.57 55.42 -34.41
N GLU A 349 9.51 55.84 -33.56
CA GLU A 349 9.97 57.24 -33.54
C GLU A 349 10.61 57.66 -34.87
N ILE A 350 11.36 56.76 -35.53
CA ILE A 350 11.92 57.00 -36.86
C ILE A 350 10.83 57.05 -37.92
N GLU A 351 9.79 56.23 -37.84
CA GLU A 351 8.63 56.27 -38.75
C GLU A 351 7.78 57.52 -38.52
N GLU A 352 7.59 57.96 -37.28
CA GLU A 352 6.92 59.23 -36.93
C GLU A 352 7.74 60.43 -37.41
N ARG A 353 9.05 60.45 -37.18
CA ARG A 353 9.92 61.51 -37.73
C ARG A 353 10.04 61.43 -39.24
N GLY A 354 10.06 60.23 -39.81
CA GLY A 354 10.12 59.99 -41.25
C GLY A 354 8.84 60.45 -41.93
N SER A 355 7.69 60.14 -41.36
CA SER A 355 6.39 60.66 -41.81
C SER A 355 6.29 62.16 -41.59
N SER A 356 6.75 62.73 -40.47
CA SER A 356 6.75 64.19 -40.29
C SER A 356 7.71 64.93 -41.24
N MET A 357 8.83 64.31 -41.61
CA MET A 357 9.83 64.86 -42.53
C MET A 357 9.41 64.70 -44.00
N THR A 358 8.71 63.60 -44.32
CA THR A 358 8.20 63.30 -45.68
C THR A 358 6.83 63.92 -45.91
N ASP A 359 6.12 64.31 -44.85
CA ASP A 359 4.86 65.01 -44.95
C ASP A 359 5.13 66.42 -45.50
N GLY A 360 5.01 66.53 -46.83
CA GLY A 360 5.03 67.79 -47.55
C GLY A 360 3.74 68.59 -47.38
N THR A 361 2.76 68.12 -46.59
CA THR A 361 1.49 68.84 -46.34
C THR A 361 1.71 70.25 -45.78
N PRO A 362 2.65 70.51 -44.84
CA PRO A 362 2.99 71.87 -44.41
C PRO A 362 3.50 72.72 -45.57
N LEU A 363 4.34 72.16 -46.45
CA LEU A 363 4.86 72.86 -47.62
C LEU A 363 3.77 73.17 -48.65
N ILE A 364 2.85 72.22 -48.87
CA ILE A 364 1.68 72.39 -49.75
C ILE A 364 0.74 73.45 -49.17
N ASN A 365 0.53 73.47 -47.84
CA ASN A 365 -0.29 74.47 -47.18
C ASN A 365 0.32 75.87 -47.26
N ILE A 366 1.63 76.00 -47.06
CA ILE A 366 2.36 77.26 -47.27
C ILE A 366 2.25 77.70 -48.74
N LYS A 367 2.43 76.77 -49.70
CA LYS A 367 2.28 77.07 -51.13
C LYS A 367 0.85 77.52 -51.46
N LYS A 368 -0.18 76.88 -50.91
CA LYS A 368 -1.59 77.29 -51.05
C LYS A 368 -1.83 78.68 -50.45
N ALA A 369 -1.29 78.97 -49.27
CA ALA A 369 -1.39 80.29 -48.63
C ALA A 369 -0.70 81.38 -49.47
N ILE A 370 0.50 81.12 -49.99
CA ILE A 370 1.21 82.04 -50.90
C ILE A 370 0.40 82.28 -52.17
N THR A 371 -0.19 81.23 -52.74
CA THR A 371 -1.01 81.35 -53.96
C THR A 371 -2.28 82.16 -53.71
N ARG A 372 -2.89 82.00 -52.53
CA ARG A 372 -4.04 82.81 -52.10
C ARG A 372 -3.67 84.29 -51.97
N ILE A 373 -2.60 84.62 -51.24
CA ILE A 373 -2.10 85.99 -51.11
C ILE A 373 -1.79 86.59 -52.48
N ARG A 374 -1.21 85.81 -53.40
CA ARG A 374 -0.91 86.29 -54.75
C ARG A 374 -2.15 86.59 -55.57
N ASN A 375 -3.24 85.83 -55.38
CA ASN A 375 -4.52 86.11 -56.01
C ASN A 375 -5.20 87.33 -55.38
N GLU A 376 -5.16 87.46 -54.05
CA GLU A 376 -5.64 88.64 -53.34
C GLU A 376 -4.89 89.92 -53.79
N ASN A 377 -3.57 89.86 -53.98
CA ASN A 377 -2.82 90.99 -54.53
C ASN A 377 -3.27 91.35 -55.95
N LYS A 378 -3.49 90.37 -56.84
CA LYS A 378 -4.01 90.65 -58.19
C LYS A 378 -5.40 91.30 -58.14
N GLU A 379 -6.24 90.85 -57.23
CA GLU A 379 -7.57 91.43 -57.03
C GLU A 379 -7.47 92.88 -56.52
N LEU A 380 -6.59 93.14 -55.55
CA LEU A 380 -6.31 94.48 -55.07
C LEU A 380 -5.71 95.37 -56.16
N ASP A 381 -4.80 94.87 -57.00
CA ASP A 381 -4.23 95.61 -58.13
C ASP A 381 -5.31 96.01 -59.14
N VAL A 382 -6.26 95.11 -59.45
CA VAL A 382 -7.40 95.44 -60.33
C VAL A 382 -8.28 96.50 -59.69
N ARG A 383 -8.59 96.39 -58.39
CA ARG A 383 -9.37 97.40 -57.67
C ARG A 383 -8.65 98.75 -57.66
N ILE A 384 -7.34 98.78 -57.42
CA ILE A 384 -6.53 99.99 -57.50
C ILE A 384 -6.60 100.57 -58.90
N GLY A 385 -6.41 99.78 -59.96
CA GLY A 385 -6.50 100.26 -61.34
C GLY A 385 -7.88 100.82 -61.72
N VAL A 386 -8.96 100.22 -61.23
CA VAL A 386 -10.32 100.76 -61.41
C VAL A 386 -10.49 102.08 -60.66
N LEU A 387 -10.02 102.17 -59.41
CA LEU A 387 -10.06 103.41 -58.63
C LEU A 387 -9.20 104.51 -59.26
N GLU A 388 -8.03 104.18 -59.79
CA GLU A 388 -7.17 105.10 -60.53
C GLU A 388 -7.87 105.62 -61.79
N ASN A 389 -8.54 104.75 -62.55
CA ASN A 389 -9.33 105.16 -63.71
C ASN A 389 -10.52 106.03 -63.31
N GLU A 390 -11.25 105.69 -62.24
CA GLU A 390 -12.33 106.55 -61.70
C GLU A 390 -11.79 107.92 -61.28
N ILE A 391 -10.63 107.99 -60.62
CA ILE A 391 -9.98 109.24 -60.24
C ILE A 391 -9.55 110.02 -61.48
N LEU A 392 -8.98 109.35 -62.49
CA LEU A 392 -8.60 109.99 -63.76
C LEU A 392 -9.82 110.53 -64.50
N GLN A 393 -10.92 109.79 -64.56
CA GLN A 393 -12.17 110.24 -65.15
C GLN A 393 -12.76 111.43 -64.40
N ARG A 394 -12.74 111.42 -63.05
CA ARG A 394 -13.15 112.59 -62.25
C ARG A 394 -12.25 113.79 -62.51
N LYS A 395 -10.92 113.61 -62.53
CA LYS A 395 -9.97 114.68 -62.87
C LYS A 395 -10.17 115.23 -64.28
N PHE A 396 -10.48 114.37 -65.25
CA PHE A 396 -10.78 114.78 -66.61
C PHE A 396 -12.11 115.54 -66.67
N HIS A 397 -13.16 115.04 -66.01
CA HIS A 397 -14.44 115.74 -65.91
C HIS A 397 -14.29 117.10 -65.23
N ASP A 398 -13.53 117.21 -64.14
CA ASP A 398 -13.24 118.49 -63.48
C ASP A 398 -12.49 119.44 -64.41
N LYS A 399 -11.49 118.94 -65.16
CA LYS A 399 -10.78 119.75 -66.16
C LYS A 399 -11.70 120.20 -67.30
N THR A 400 -12.59 119.34 -67.79
CA THR A 400 -13.59 119.70 -68.80
C THR A 400 -14.59 120.70 -68.26
N ARG A 401 -15.02 120.60 -67.00
CA ARG A 401 -15.87 121.61 -66.34
C ARG A 401 -15.16 122.95 -66.21
N LEU A 402 -13.90 122.95 -65.79
CA LEU A 402 -13.10 124.18 -65.76
C LEU A 402 -12.97 124.80 -67.17
N HIS A 403 -12.78 123.99 -68.21
CA HIS A 403 -12.77 124.49 -69.59
C HIS A 403 -14.15 125.01 -70.05
N SER A 404 -15.26 124.39 -69.66
CA SER A 404 -16.60 124.90 -69.98
C SER A 404 -16.91 126.19 -69.22
N ASP A 405 -16.47 126.31 -67.97
CA ASP A 405 -16.68 127.51 -67.15
C ASP A 405 -15.84 128.68 -67.69
N ILE A 406 -14.62 128.42 -68.18
CA ILE A 406 -13.80 129.42 -68.88
C ILE A 406 -14.46 129.84 -70.20
N ALA A 407 -14.98 128.89 -70.98
CA ALA A 407 -15.67 129.17 -72.25
C ALA A 407 -17.01 129.92 -72.07
N ALA A 408 -17.66 129.79 -70.91
CA ALA A 408 -18.87 130.54 -70.56
C ALA A 408 -18.56 131.94 -69.96
N SER A 409 -17.29 132.24 -69.68
CA SER A 409 -16.82 133.52 -69.14
C SER A 409 -16.20 134.48 -70.17
N VAL A 410 -16.20 134.09 -71.45
CA VAL A 410 -15.84 134.90 -72.62
C VAL A 410 -17.12 135.23 -73.38
#